data_AF-U4QCJ8-F1
#
_entry.id   AF-U4QCJ8-F1
#
_cell.length_a   1.000
_cell.length_b   1.000
_cell.length_c   1.000
_cell.angle_alpha   90.00
_cell.angle_beta   90.00
_cell.angle_gamma   90.00
#
_symmetry.space_group_name_H-M   'P 1'
#
loop_
_entity.id
_entity.type
_entity.pdbx_description
1 polymer ?
#
loop_
_entity_poly.entity_id
_entity_poly.type
_entity_poly.pdbx_seq_one_letter_code
_entity_poly.pdbx_strand_id
1 'polypeptide(L)'
;MLKDGTYDAEARGMAGFVKAKLTIKDQKIAAVDLDLSTETPQYGQKAEKQLKNEILTNQSADIDAVSGATFTSNGVKEAVVDALKQATK
;
A
#
# COMPACT_ATOMS: atom_id res chain seq x y z
N MET A 1 -11.51 14.71 -5.26
CA MET A 1 -10.71 14.39 -6.46
C MET A 1 -9.28 14.13 -6.01
N LEU A 2 -8.58 13.18 -6.61
CA LEU A 2 -7.17 12.93 -6.31
C LEU A 2 -6.33 13.96 -7.07
N LYS A 3 -5.41 14.63 -6.38
CA LYS A 3 -4.45 15.55 -6.99
C LYS A 3 -3.27 14.76 -7.53
N ASP A 4 -2.82 15.13 -8.72
CA ASP A 4 -1.63 14.53 -9.32
C ASP A 4 -0.40 14.84 -8.47
N GLY A 5 0.47 13.84 -8.32
CA GLY A 5 1.63 13.95 -7.44
C GLY A 5 2.15 12.60 -6.96
N THR A 6 3.11 12.64 -6.04
CA THR A 6 3.61 11.46 -5.34
C THR A 6 3.35 11.65 -3.86
N TYR A 7 2.76 10.63 -3.23
CA TYR A 7 2.36 10.66 -1.83
C TYR A 7 2.85 9.39 -1.16
N ASP A 8 3.50 9.57 -0.02
CA ASP A 8 4.02 8.47 0.79
C ASP A 8 3.44 8.48 2.20
N ALA A 9 3.27 7.28 2.74
CA ALA A 9 2.86 7.06 4.11
C ALA A 9 3.40 5.72 4.58
N GLU A 10 3.43 5.54 5.90
CA GLU A 10 3.85 4.31 6.55
C GLU A 10 2.88 3.92 7.65
N ALA A 11 2.79 2.62 7.91
CA ALA A 11 1.96 2.06 8.98
C ALA A 11 2.63 0.83 9.59
N ARG A 12 2.12 0.37 10.72
CA ARG A 12 2.63 -0.83 11.40
C ARG A 12 2.19 -2.09 10.63
N GLY A 13 3.16 -2.89 10.20
CA GLY A 13 3.01 -4.27 9.77
C GLY A 13 3.22 -5.26 10.92
N MET A 14 3.54 -6.52 10.58
CA MET A 14 3.75 -7.58 11.56
C MET A 14 5.05 -7.45 12.33
N ALA A 15 6.15 -7.17 11.62
CA ALA A 15 7.51 -7.16 12.16
C ALA A 15 8.13 -5.76 12.18
N GLY A 16 7.58 -4.81 11.41
CA GLY A 16 8.04 -3.42 11.43
C GLY A 16 7.08 -2.45 10.77
N PHE A 17 7.59 -1.31 10.34
CA PHE A 17 6.83 -0.40 9.50
C PHE A 17 6.84 -0.89 8.05
N VAL A 18 5.68 -0.81 7.41
CA VAL A 18 5.51 -0.96 5.97
C VAL A 18 5.27 0.41 5.37
N LYS A 19 5.83 0.69 4.20
CA LYS A 19 5.67 1.99 3.53
C LYS A 19 4.96 1.81 2.20
N ALA A 20 4.08 2.76 1.87
CA ALA A 20 3.42 2.84 0.58
C ALA A 20 3.73 4.18 -0.06
N LYS A 21 4.18 4.17 -1.31
CA LYS A 21 4.34 5.34 -2.16
C LYS A 21 3.40 5.21 -3.34
N LEU A 22 2.49 6.17 -3.48
CA LEU A 22 1.53 6.25 -4.58
C LEU A 22 1.94 7.37 -5.53
N THR A 23 1.92 7.07 -6.83
CA THR A 23 1.96 8.10 -7.87
C THR A 23 0.56 8.29 -8.41
N ILE A 24 0.01 9.50 -8.29
CA ILE A 24 -1.27 9.87 -8.85
C ILE A 24 -1.05 10.65 -10.15
N LYS A 25 -1.76 10.26 -11.19
CA LYS A 25 -1.79 10.95 -12.48
C LYS A 25 -3.19 10.90 -13.05
N ASP A 26 -3.66 11.99 -13.62
CA ASP A 26 -5.01 12.11 -14.20
C ASP A 26 -6.09 11.65 -13.20
N GLN A 27 -5.93 12.00 -11.92
CA GLN A 27 -6.80 11.62 -10.80
C GLN A 27 -6.89 10.10 -10.53
N LYS A 28 -5.91 9.30 -10.98
CA LYS A 28 -5.84 7.84 -10.80
C LYS A 28 -4.50 7.43 -10.18
N ILE A 29 -4.49 6.29 -9.49
CA ILE A 29 -3.27 5.65 -9.02
C ILE A 29 -2.55 5.05 -10.24
N ALA A 30 -1.47 5.71 -10.67
CA ALA A 30 -0.66 5.32 -11.81
C ALA A 30 0.48 4.36 -11.43
N ALA A 31 0.99 4.47 -10.20
CA ALA A 31 2.00 3.56 -9.67
C ALA A 31 1.86 3.40 -8.15
N VAL A 32 2.29 2.24 -7.67
CA VAL A 32 2.32 1.88 -6.26
C VAL A 32 3.68 1.22 -5.99
N ASP A 33 4.43 1.74 -5.04
CA ASP A 33 5.64 1.09 -4.53
C ASP A 33 5.47 0.80 -3.05
N LEU A 34 5.71 -0.46 -2.66
CA LEU A 34 5.59 -0.92 -1.29
C LEU A 34 6.98 -1.27 -0.77
N ASP A 35 7.32 -0.78 0.42
CA ASP A 35 8.51 -1.22 1.15
C ASP A 35 8.04 -2.11 2.31
N LEU A 36 8.18 -3.42 2.11
CA LEU A 36 7.89 -4.45 3.11
C LEU A 36 9.17 -5.10 3.66
N SER A 37 10.33 -4.45 3.49
CA SER A 37 11.64 -5.03 3.82
C SER A 37 11.79 -5.42 5.29
N THR A 38 11.01 -4.79 6.18
CA THR A 38 10.97 -5.11 7.61
C THR A 38 10.19 -6.38 7.94
N GLU A 39 9.36 -6.86 7.01
CA GLU A 39 8.47 -8.01 7.23
C GLU A 39 9.17 -9.35 6.99
N THR A 40 8.58 -10.43 7.51
CA THR A 40 9.13 -11.78 7.36
C THR A 40 9.20 -12.19 5.88
N PRO A 41 10.38 -12.57 5.34
CA PRO A 41 10.56 -12.86 3.92
C PRO A 41 9.61 -13.92 3.35
N GLN A 42 9.29 -14.95 4.14
CA GLN A 42 8.44 -16.07 3.69
C GLN A 42 6.94 -15.74 3.65
N TYR A 43 6.53 -14.62 4.25
CA TYR A 43 5.13 -14.22 4.38
C TYR A 43 4.90 -12.80 3.84
N GLY A 44 5.21 -11.77 4.64
CA GLY A 44 4.91 -10.38 4.32
C GLY A 44 5.57 -9.88 3.05
N GLN A 45 6.85 -10.19 2.82
CA GLN A 45 7.54 -9.77 1.59
C GLN A 45 6.99 -10.49 0.34
N LYS A 46 6.55 -11.75 0.46
CA LYS A 46 5.92 -12.47 -0.66
C LYS A 46 4.53 -11.91 -1.02
N ALA A 47 3.86 -11.23 -0.09
CA ALA A 47 2.57 -10.61 -0.32
C ALA A 47 2.66 -9.32 -1.17
N GLU A 48 3.84 -8.71 -1.28
CA GLU A 48 4.04 -7.38 -1.91
C GLU A 48 3.42 -7.29 -3.30
N LYS A 49 3.74 -8.25 -4.18
CA LYS A 49 3.27 -8.25 -5.57
C LYS A 49 1.75 -8.35 -5.66
N GLN A 50 1.14 -9.18 -4.84
CA GLN A 50 -0.32 -9.33 -4.84
C GLN A 50 -1.00 -8.05 -4.35
N LEU A 51 -0.56 -7.52 -3.20
CA LEU A 51 -1.11 -6.28 -2.63
C LEU A 51 -0.98 -5.10 -3.60
N LYS A 52 0.20 -4.93 -4.23
CA LYS A 52 0.45 -3.92 -5.26
C LYS A 52 -0.53 -4.02 -6.43
N ASN A 53 -0.76 -5.24 -6.94
CA ASN A 53 -1.68 -5.46 -8.05
C ASN A 53 -3.13 -5.16 -7.67
N GLU A 54 -3.57 -5.54 -6.48
CA GLU A 54 -4.92 -5.25 -6.00
C GLU A 54 -5.16 -3.75 -5.85
N ILE A 55 -4.21 -2.99 -5.28
CA ILE A 55 -4.32 -1.53 -5.15
C ILE A 55 -4.46 -0.88 -6.53
N LEU A 56 -3.62 -1.28 -7.50
CA LEU A 56 -3.68 -0.75 -8.86
C LEU A 56 -4.98 -1.12 -9.59
N THR A 57 -5.51 -2.32 -9.34
CA THR A 57 -6.75 -2.80 -9.96
C THR A 57 -7.96 -2.10 -9.37
N ASN A 58 -8.03 -2.02 -8.04
CA ASN A 58 -9.18 -1.47 -7.31
C ASN A 58 -9.15 0.05 -7.26
N GLN A 59 -7.99 0.67 -7.57
CA GLN A 59 -7.77 2.11 -7.45
C GLN A 59 -8.09 2.63 -6.03
N SER A 60 -7.84 1.81 -5.02
CA SER A 60 -8.21 2.08 -3.63
C SER A 60 -7.32 1.27 -2.66
N ALA A 61 -7.46 1.55 -1.37
CA ALA A 61 -6.86 0.74 -0.31
C ALA A 61 -7.71 -0.48 0.08
N ASP A 62 -8.85 -0.70 -0.58
CA ASP A 62 -9.75 -1.83 -0.32
C ASP A 62 -9.20 -3.07 -1.05
N ILE A 63 -8.29 -3.77 -0.38
CA ILE A 63 -7.61 -4.98 -0.85
C ILE A 63 -7.88 -6.13 0.10
N ASP A 64 -7.70 -7.37 -0.33
CA ASP A 64 -7.85 -8.52 0.53
C ASP A 64 -6.59 -8.79 1.36
N ALA A 65 -6.78 -9.44 2.51
CA ALA A 65 -5.64 -9.91 3.29
C ALA A 65 -5.03 -11.16 2.64
N VAL A 66 -3.71 -11.15 2.46
CA VAL A 66 -2.98 -12.33 1.98
C VAL A 66 -2.84 -13.34 3.11
N SER A 67 -3.17 -14.59 2.84
CA SER A 67 -3.06 -15.67 3.82
C SER A 67 -1.64 -15.83 4.35
N GLY A 68 -1.50 -15.82 5.68
CA GLY A 68 -0.20 -15.84 6.37
C GLY A 68 0.48 -14.48 6.50
N ALA A 69 -0.07 -13.41 5.91
CA ALA A 69 0.45 -12.05 5.95
C ALA A 69 -0.65 -11.03 6.33
N THR A 70 -1.58 -11.40 7.20
CA THR A 70 -2.73 -10.56 7.57
C THR A 70 -2.32 -9.21 8.16
N PHE A 71 -1.39 -9.20 9.12
CA PHE A 71 -0.91 -7.96 9.74
C PHE A 71 -0.17 -7.07 8.73
N THR A 72 0.68 -7.66 7.88
CA THR A 72 1.32 -6.95 6.77
C THR A 72 0.29 -6.32 5.82
N SER A 73 -0.73 -7.10 5.44
CA SER A 73 -1.79 -6.65 4.51
C SER A 73 -2.56 -5.48 5.11
N ASN A 74 -2.91 -5.54 6.40
CA ASN A 74 -3.58 -4.45 7.09
C ASN A 74 -2.70 -3.19 7.21
N GLY A 75 -1.40 -3.35 7.49
CA GLY A 75 -0.46 -2.23 7.46
C GLY A 75 -0.38 -1.57 6.08
N VAL A 76 -0.36 -2.35 5.01
CA VAL A 76 -0.38 -1.82 3.64
C VAL A 76 -1.68 -1.07 3.37
N LYS A 77 -2.83 -1.59 3.79
CA LYS A 77 -4.13 -0.89 3.68
C LYS A 77 -4.05 0.49 4.35
N GLU A 78 -3.60 0.54 5.59
CA GLU A 78 -3.50 1.78 6.36
C GLU A 78 -2.56 2.80 5.69
N ALA A 79 -1.37 2.36 5.26
CA ALA A 79 -0.43 3.23 4.56
C ALA A 79 -1.01 3.77 3.24
N VAL A 80 -1.69 2.95 2.45
CA VAL A 80 -2.34 3.39 1.20
C VAL A 80 -3.50 4.34 1.48
N VAL A 81 -4.33 4.08 2.50
CA VAL A 81 -5.39 5.00 2.95
C VAL A 81 -4.80 6.38 3.27
N ASP A 82 -3.72 6.43 4.02
CA ASP A 82 -3.14 7.71 4.44
C ASP A 82 -2.45 8.45 3.30
N ALA A 83 -1.79 7.75 2.37
CA ALA A 83 -1.26 8.35 1.15
C ALA A 83 -2.39 8.91 0.25
N LEU A 84 -3.52 8.20 0.12
CA LEU A 84 -4.69 8.68 -0.62
C LEU A 84 -5.33 9.90 0.05
N LYS A 85 -5.41 9.93 1.39
CA LYS A 85 -5.90 11.12 2.12
C LYS A 85 -5.05 12.35 1.79
N GLN A 86 -3.72 12.21 1.72
CA GLN A 86 -2.83 13.31 1.34
C GLN A 86 -3.12 13.81 -0.09
N ALA A 87 -3.41 12.89 -1.02
CA ALA A 87 -3.78 13.23 -2.39
C ALA A 87 -5.15 13.92 -2.52
N THR A 88 -6.01 13.86 -1.49
CA THR A 88 -7.34 14.51 -1.49
C THR A 88 -7.38 15.85 -0.77
N LYS A 89 -6.33 16.23 -0.05
CA LYS A 89 -6.21 17.57 0.58
C LYS A 89 -5.87 18.60 -0.48
#